data_AF-A0A128A438-F1
#
_entry.id   AF-A0A128A438-F1
#
_cell.length_a   1.000
_cell.length_b   1.000
_cell.length_c   1.000
_cell.angle_alpha   90.00
_cell.angle_beta   90.00
_cell.angle_gamma   90.00
#
_symmetry.space_group_name_H-M   'P 1'
#
loop_
_entity.id
_entity.type
_entity.pdbx_description
1 polymer ?
#
loop_
_entity_poly.entity_id
_entity_poly.type
_entity_poly.pdbx_seq_one_letter_code
_entity_poly.pdbx_strand_id
1 'polypeptide(L)'
;MALKTSLNLIHANFFFVDIVGLSDPTMSTKTQIKKIETLNKSIADCEAFKSTPEDTILVLPTGDGMALGFLQGPELPLQLSIQLQQKLFEYNKAKIPSEIVQVRIGLHSGNVFVVNDIQGNKNIWGPGLIIARRVMDFGDEHHILLSNTLAENLHELSDEYQQMIKPVHDFTLKHGKTMLVYSAYGKGFGNSEHPSKGAAQRSKMGEEIIKRNKTTLYPFVEVEISIKDSAKSLVHYKRTYQIRNISDEPIYNVLHGIATDVEKHSINDLNVKVYDENNRNLTISSINVDEPFQKEFTTLFNQPILKNEDSRYYIMEYDVEEPDRYFENAFLINCKKIVIKMEYPAHSFSEPILYEVNQETEEKKKSEIKPAIRENGDTNVIRWAKEDITKGQTFRVEW
;
A
#
# COMPACT_ATOMS: atom_id res chain seq x y z
N MET A 1 -13.39 -37.58 12.47
CA MET A 1 -14.48 -36.74 12.99
C MET A 1 -14.97 -35.87 11.84
N ALA A 2 -16.07 -36.22 11.18
CA ALA A 2 -16.60 -35.44 10.07
C ALA A 2 -17.26 -34.17 10.63
N LEU A 3 -16.73 -33.00 10.29
CA LEU A 3 -17.37 -31.73 10.59
C LEU A 3 -18.69 -31.66 9.82
N LYS A 4 -19.82 -31.92 10.51
CA LYS A 4 -21.16 -31.67 9.96
C LYS A 4 -21.40 -30.17 9.95
N THR A 5 -21.24 -29.52 8.80
CA THR A 5 -21.72 -28.16 8.57
C THR A 5 -23.23 -28.20 8.36
N SER A 6 -24.00 -27.92 9.43
CA SER A 6 -25.46 -27.89 9.42
C SER A 6 -26.05 -26.53 8.98
N LEU A 7 -25.26 -25.71 8.26
CA LEU A 7 -25.66 -24.38 7.79
C LEU A 7 -25.31 -24.28 6.31
N ASN A 8 -26.20 -23.68 5.50
CA ASN A 8 -25.98 -23.40 4.08
C ASN A 8 -24.88 -22.34 3.93
N LEU A 9 -23.64 -22.79 3.91
CA LEU A 9 -22.44 -22.01 3.68
C LEU A 9 -22.33 -21.65 2.19
N ILE A 10 -22.14 -20.38 1.89
CA ILE A 10 -21.96 -19.86 0.54
C ILE A 10 -20.70 -18.99 0.50
N HIS A 11 -19.95 -19.07 -0.58
CA HIS A 11 -18.88 -18.13 -0.89
C HIS A 11 -19.40 -17.06 -1.86
N ALA A 12 -19.12 -15.79 -1.60
CA ALA A 12 -19.55 -14.70 -2.45
C ALA A 12 -18.51 -13.57 -2.51
N ASN A 13 -18.56 -12.81 -3.60
CA ASN A 13 -17.77 -11.61 -3.84
C ASN A 13 -18.64 -10.40 -3.52
N PHE A 14 -18.31 -9.69 -2.44
CA PHE A 14 -19.13 -8.63 -1.90
C PHE A 14 -18.75 -7.26 -2.44
N PHE A 15 -19.79 -6.49 -2.78
CA PHE A 15 -19.79 -5.05 -2.98
C PHE A 15 -20.61 -4.43 -1.86
N PHE A 16 -20.02 -3.53 -1.07
CA PHE A 16 -20.72 -2.80 -0.02
C PHE A 16 -20.56 -1.30 -0.29
N VAL A 17 -21.66 -0.54 -0.25
CA VAL A 17 -21.65 0.89 -0.53
C VAL A 17 -22.52 1.66 0.46
N ASP A 18 -22.05 2.83 0.88
CA ASP A 18 -22.82 3.82 1.64
C ASP A 18 -22.68 5.20 0.98
N ILE A 19 -23.69 6.05 1.16
CA ILE A 19 -23.63 7.47 0.80
C ILE A 19 -22.89 8.24 1.90
N VAL A 20 -21.84 8.95 1.54
CA VAL A 20 -21.06 9.75 2.48
C VAL A 20 -21.88 10.93 3.00
N GLY A 21 -21.94 11.08 4.32
CA GLY A 21 -22.61 12.20 4.98
C GLY A 21 -24.14 12.20 4.87
N LEU A 22 -24.79 11.09 4.52
CA LEU A 22 -26.25 11.09 4.35
C LEU A 22 -26.99 11.43 5.65
N SER A 23 -26.48 10.97 6.79
CA SER A 23 -27.07 11.21 8.12
C SER A 23 -26.81 12.61 8.69
N ASP A 24 -26.34 13.57 7.88
CA ASP A 24 -26.18 14.96 8.31
C ASP A 24 -27.54 15.55 8.74
N PRO A 25 -27.70 16.02 10.00
CA PRO A 25 -28.97 16.54 10.52
C PRO A 25 -29.42 17.84 9.83
N THR A 26 -28.51 18.53 9.14
CA THR A 26 -28.83 19.73 8.34
C THR A 26 -29.45 19.39 6.99
N MET A 27 -29.33 18.14 6.53
CA MET A 27 -29.91 17.67 5.28
C MET A 27 -31.38 17.30 5.44
N SER A 28 -32.25 17.85 4.59
CA SER A 28 -33.67 17.49 4.62
C SER A 28 -33.90 16.01 4.30
N THR A 29 -34.88 15.39 4.96
CA THR A 29 -35.26 13.99 4.69
C THR A 29 -35.62 13.74 3.22
N LYS A 30 -36.24 14.72 2.55
CA LYS A 30 -36.55 14.63 1.11
C LYS A 30 -35.27 14.55 0.26
N THR A 31 -34.24 15.31 0.62
CA THR A 31 -32.93 15.24 -0.03
C THR A 31 -32.27 13.88 0.24
N GLN A 32 -32.32 13.38 1.47
CA GLN A 32 -31.75 12.06 1.81
C GLN A 32 -32.39 10.94 0.99
N ILE A 33 -33.73 10.90 0.91
CA ILE A 33 -34.48 9.91 0.10
C ILE A 33 -34.07 10.01 -1.38
N LYS A 34 -34.02 11.22 -1.94
CA LYS A 34 -33.63 11.42 -3.35
C LYS A 34 -32.21 10.88 -3.63
N LYS A 35 -31.28 11.04 -2.69
CA LYS A 35 -29.92 10.50 -2.84
C LYS A 35 -29.91 8.96 -2.81
N ILE A 36 -30.69 8.33 -1.93
CA ILE A 36 -30.85 6.86 -1.89
C ILE A 36 -31.47 6.34 -3.19
N GLU A 37 -32.54 6.96 -3.68
CA GLU A 37 -33.17 6.59 -4.95
C GLU A 37 -32.21 6.73 -6.14
N THR A 38 -31.38 7.79 -6.13
CA THR A 38 -30.36 8.02 -7.16
C THR A 38 -29.27 6.95 -7.12
N LEU A 39 -28.83 6.55 -5.92
CA LEU A 39 -27.87 5.46 -5.74
C LEU A 39 -28.44 4.14 -6.28
N ASN A 40 -29.65 3.76 -5.84
CA ASN A 40 -30.29 2.51 -6.25
C ASN A 40 -30.49 2.44 -7.76
N LYS A 41 -30.96 3.53 -8.37
CA LYS A 41 -31.11 3.62 -9.83
C LYS A 41 -29.76 3.50 -10.54
N SER A 42 -28.74 4.21 -10.06
CA SER A 42 -27.41 4.15 -10.65
C SER A 42 -26.82 2.74 -10.63
N ILE A 43 -27.01 2.00 -9.53
CA ILE A 43 -26.60 0.60 -9.41
C ILE A 43 -27.39 -0.29 -10.37
N ALA A 44 -28.73 -0.15 -10.41
CA ALA A 44 -29.57 -0.93 -11.31
C ALA A 44 -29.25 -0.70 -12.80
N ASP A 45 -28.73 0.48 -13.16
CA ASP A 45 -28.31 0.82 -14.52
C ASP A 45 -26.88 0.37 -14.86
N CYS A 46 -26.14 -0.24 -13.93
CA CYS A 46 -24.79 -0.77 -14.17
C CYS A 46 -24.86 -2.14 -14.86
N GLU A 47 -24.01 -2.37 -15.86
CA GLU A 47 -23.97 -3.63 -16.61
C GLU A 47 -23.58 -4.82 -15.73
N ALA A 48 -22.64 -4.62 -14.80
CA ALA A 48 -22.23 -5.67 -13.86
C ALA A 48 -23.41 -6.16 -13.01
N PHE A 49 -24.37 -5.29 -12.68
CA PHE A 49 -25.59 -5.67 -11.99
C PHE A 49 -26.62 -6.28 -12.95
N LYS A 50 -26.96 -5.60 -14.06
CA LYS A 50 -28.00 -6.04 -15.01
C LYS A 50 -27.73 -7.39 -15.66
N SER A 51 -26.46 -7.69 -15.95
CA SER A 51 -26.07 -8.95 -16.60
C SER A 51 -25.96 -10.13 -15.64
N THR A 52 -25.98 -9.88 -14.32
CA THR A 52 -25.92 -10.94 -13.32
C THR A 52 -27.31 -11.57 -13.12
N PRO A 53 -27.47 -12.89 -13.30
CA PRO A 53 -28.72 -13.59 -13.02
C PRO A 53 -29.20 -13.39 -11.57
N GLU A 54 -30.51 -13.16 -11.39
CA GLU A 54 -31.12 -12.86 -10.09
C GLU A 54 -30.87 -13.93 -9.02
N ASP A 55 -30.75 -15.19 -9.43
CA ASP A 55 -30.47 -16.33 -8.54
C ASP A 55 -28.98 -16.47 -8.15
N THR A 56 -28.11 -15.65 -8.74
CA THR A 56 -26.66 -15.65 -8.50
C THR A 56 -26.14 -14.37 -7.84
N ILE A 57 -27.05 -13.51 -7.37
CA ILE A 57 -26.73 -12.28 -6.63
C ILE A 57 -27.54 -12.20 -5.34
N LEU A 58 -26.86 -11.85 -4.26
CA LEU A 58 -27.46 -11.60 -2.95
C LEU A 58 -27.65 -10.10 -2.80
N VAL A 59 -28.86 -9.63 -2.52
CA VAL A 59 -29.17 -8.19 -2.37
C VAL A 59 -29.62 -7.89 -0.96
N LEU A 60 -28.89 -7.01 -0.26
CA LEU A 60 -29.18 -6.60 1.11
C LEU A 60 -29.13 -5.07 1.25
N PRO A 61 -30.29 -4.40 1.37
CA PRO A 61 -30.34 -2.99 1.72
C PRO A 61 -29.76 -2.75 3.13
N THR A 62 -29.01 -1.66 3.32
CA THR A 62 -28.38 -1.33 4.62
C THR A 62 -28.85 -0.01 5.22
N GLY A 63 -29.83 0.64 4.59
CA GLY A 63 -30.35 1.95 4.97
C GLY A 63 -30.03 2.99 3.89
N ASP A 64 -28.90 3.67 4.05
CA ASP A 64 -28.36 4.66 3.12
C ASP A 64 -27.46 4.07 2.03
N GLY A 65 -27.41 2.74 1.97
CA GLY A 65 -26.50 1.97 1.15
C GLY A 65 -27.05 0.61 0.76
N MET A 66 -26.16 -0.22 0.23
CA MET A 66 -26.49 -1.58 -0.19
C MET A 66 -25.28 -2.50 -0.09
N ALA A 67 -25.52 -3.75 0.28
CA ALA A 67 -24.58 -4.84 0.09
C ALA A 67 -25.09 -5.79 -1.00
N LEU A 68 -24.22 -6.08 -1.96
CA LEU A 68 -24.43 -7.05 -3.01
C LEU A 68 -23.40 -8.16 -2.88
N GLY A 69 -23.83 -9.43 -2.96
CA GLY A 69 -22.94 -10.60 -2.95
C GLY A 69 -23.06 -11.37 -4.26
N PHE A 70 -22.06 -11.27 -5.12
CA PHE A 70 -22.00 -12.00 -6.38
C PHE A 70 -21.49 -13.42 -6.13
N LEU A 71 -22.26 -14.43 -6.55
CA LEU A 71 -21.84 -15.84 -6.48
C LEU A 71 -20.92 -16.24 -7.65
N GLN A 72 -20.80 -15.35 -8.64
CA GLN A 72 -19.97 -15.49 -9.82
C GLN A 72 -18.60 -14.83 -9.62
N GLY A 73 -17.87 -14.53 -10.69
CA GLY A 73 -16.45 -14.14 -10.67
C GLY A 73 -16.08 -12.96 -9.76
N PRO A 74 -14.83 -12.93 -9.26
CA PRO A 74 -14.35 -11.92 -8.31
C PRO A 74 -14.23 -10.50 -8.87
N GLU A 75 -14.31 -10.35 -10.20
CA GLU A 75 -14.22 -9.06 -10.90
C GLU A 75 -15.52 -8.23 -10.80
N LEU A 76 -16.67 -8.88 -10.62
CA LEU A 76 -17.99 -8.23 -10.68
C LEU A 76 -18.17 -7.09 -9.66
N PRO A 77 -17.78 -7.23 -8.37
CA PRO A 77 -17.84 -6.12 -7.43
C PRO A 77 -17.01 -4.91 -7.86
N LEU A 78 -15.82 -5.14 -8.41
CA LEU A 78 -14.94 -4.06 -8.88
C LEU A 78 -15.52 -3.38 -10.13
N GLN A 79 -15.98 -4.17 -11.11
CA GLN A 79 -16.64 -3.65 -12.31
C GLN A 79 -17.87 -2.81 -11.96
N LEU A 80 -18.71 -3.29 -11.04
CA LEU A 80 -19.85 -2.52 -10.54
C LEU A 80 -19.41 -1.20 -9.90
N SER A 81 -18.35 -1.23 -9.10
CA SER A 81 -17.81 -0.05 -8.41
C SER A 81 -17.36 1.03 -9.39
N ILE A 82 -16.59 0.63 -10.42
CA ILE A 82 -16.09 1.53 -11.47
C ILE A 82 -17.27 2.13 -12.24
N GLN A 83 -18.22 1.30 -12.69
CA GLN A 83 -19.40 1.75 -13.44
C GLN A 83 -20.28 2.71 -12.62
N LEU A 84 -20.49 2.41 -11.33
CA LEU A 84 -21.27 3.24 -10.43
C LEU A 84 -20.62 4.61 -10.26
N GLN A 85 -19.32 4.66 -9.97
CA GLN A 85 -18.64 5.94 -9.75
C GLN A 85 -18.57 6.79 -11.02
N GLN A 86 -18.33 6.20 -12.19
CA GLN A 86 -18.39 6.92 -13.46
C GLN A 86 -19.77 7.55 -13.69
N LYS A 87 -20.86 6.81 -13.44
CA LYS A 87 -22.23 7.33 -13.52
C LYS A 87 -22.49 8.46 -12.52
N LEU A 88 -22.06 8.29 -11.27
CA LEU A 88 -22.24 9.30 -10.23
C LEU A 88 -21.42 10.56 -10.51
N PHE A 89 -20.22 10.45 -11.07
CA PHE A 89 -19.45 11.59 -11.51
C PHE A 89 -20.15 12.38 -12.61
N GLU A 90 -20.68 11.72 -13.65
CA GLU A 90 -21.47 12.40 -14.68
C GLU A 90 -22.75 13.02 -14.10
N TYR A 91 -23.45 12.32 -13.21
CA TYR A 91 -24.62 12.84 -12.51
C TYR A 91 -24.27 14.11 -11.72
N ASN A 92 -23.17 14.10 -10.96
CA ASN A 92 -22.78 15.18 -10.06
C ASN A 92 -22.35 16.47 -10.78
N LYS A 93 -21.82 16.39 -12.02
CA LYS A 93 -21.40 17.59 -12.80
C LYS A 93 -22.52 18.62 -12.98
N ALA A 94 -23.77 18.17 -13.03
CA ALA A 94 -24.95 19.02 -13.25
C ALA A 94 -25.74 19.32 -11.97
N LYS A 95 -25.17 19.07 -10.78
CA LYS A 95 -25.87 19.19 -9.48
C LYS A 95 -25.24 20.24 -8.59
N ILE A 96 -26.10 20.89 -7.81
CA ILE A 96 -25.66 21.77 -6.73
C ILE A 96 -25.07 20.92 -5.58
N PRO A 97 -24.19 21.49 -4.73
CA PRO A 97 -23.50 20.74 -3.67
C PRO A 97 -24.41 19.93 -2.73
N SER A 98 -25.62 20.41 -2.43
CA SER A 98 -26.56 19.68 -1.56
C SER A 98 -27.19 18.45 -2.24
N GLU A 99 -27.14 18.35 -3.57
CA GLU A 99 -27.74 17.25 -4.35
C GLU A 99 -26.72 16.23 -4.90
N ILE A 100 -25.41 16.50 -4.77
CA ILE A 100 -24.39 15.55 -5.23
C ILE A 100 -24.48 14.25 -4.42
N VAL A 101 -24.22 13.12 -5.05
CA VAL A 101 -24.16 11.81 -4.40
C VAL A 101 -22.71 11.36 -4.40
N GLN A 102 -22.13 11.29 -3.22
CA GLN A 102 -20.78 10.76 -3.00
C GLN A 102 -20.91 9.45 -2.26
N VAL A 103 -20.16 8.44 -2.70
CA VAL A 103 -20.22 7.10 -2.12
C VAL A 103 -18.83 6.65 -1.70
N ARG A 104 -18.79 5.74 -0.74
CA ARG A 104 -17.62 4.97 -0.35
C ARG A 104 -17.94 3.49 -0.51
N ILE A 105 -17.02 2.74 -1.09
CA ILE A 105 -17.25 1.35 -1.48
C ILE A 105 -16.20 0.44 -0.84
N GLY A 106 -16.63 -0.71 -0.33
CA GLY A 106 -15.74 -1.75 0.23
C GLY A 106 -16.02 -3.11 -0.39
N LEU A 107 -14.96 -3.78 -0.83
CA LEU A 107 -15.01 -5.04 -1.57
C LEU A 107 -14.26 -6.15 -0.82
N HIS A 108 -14.84 -7.35 -0.82
CA HIS A 108 -14.20 -8.53 -0.22
C HIS A 108 -14.82 -9.82 -0.74
N SER A 109 -14.00 -10.87 -0.92
CA SER A 109 -14.46 -12.23 -1.22
C SER A 109 -14.42 -13.09 0.02
N GLY A 110 -15.54 -13.69 0.40
CA GLY A 110 -15.57 -14.47 1.62
C GLY A 110 -16.83 -15.29 1.83
N ASN A 111 -16.78 -16.09 2.89
CA ASN A 111 -17.84 -17.01 3.24
C ASN A 111 -18.92 -16.34 4.09
N VAL A 112 -20.17 -16.71 3.82
CA VAL A 112 -21.36 -16.34 4.60
C VAL A 112 -22.28 -17.53 4.77
N PHE A 113 -23.18 -17.45 5.75
CA PHE A 113 -24.23 -18.43 5.97
C PHE A 113 -25.56 -17.84 5.58
N VAL A 114 -26.40 -18.63 4.90
CA VAL A 114 -27.81 -18.29 4.72
C VAL A 114 -28.53 -18.47 6.05
N VAL A 115 -29.21 -17.42 6.48
CA VAL A 115 -30.06 -17.38 7.66
C VAL A 115 -31.46 -16.95 7.26
N ASN A 116 -32.46 -17.16 8.12
CA ASN A 116 -33.80 -16.62 7.88
C ASN A 116 -34.04 -15.41 8.78
N ASP A 117 -34.68 -14.38 8.25
CA ASP A 117 -35.15 -13.25 9.04
C ASP A 117 -36.39 -13.61 9.88
N ILE A 118 -36.91 -12.64 10.64
CA ILE A 118 -38.11 -12.80 11.48
C ILE A 118 -39.38 -13.17 10.70
N GLN A 119 -39.41 -12.93 9.39
CA GLN A 119 -40.52 -13.24 8.49
C GLN A 119 -40.27 -14.54 7.69
N GLY A 120 -39.15 -15.21 7.92
CA GLY A 120 -38.76 -16.43 7.18
C GLY A 120 -38.12 -16.17 5.81
N ASN A 121 -37.85 -14.91 5.46
CA ASN A 121 -37.14 -14.59 4.23
C ASN A 121 -35.66 -14.95 4.36
N LYS A 122 -35.06 -15.39 3.25
CA LYS A 122 -33.62 -15.65 3.20
C LYS A 122 -32.84 -14.36 3.41
N ASN A 123 -31.87 -14.41 4.31
CA ASN A 123 -30.90 -13.37 4.59
C ASN A 123 -29.51 -14.03 4.69
N ILE A 124 -28.45 -13.24 4.83
CA ILE A 124 -27.08 -13.77 4.97
C ILE A 124 -26.35 -13.10 6.12
N TRP A 125 -25.50 -13.89 6.76
CA TRP A 125 -24.60 -13.38 7.80
C TRP A 125 -23.30 -14.18 7.81
N GLY A 126 -22.18 -13.48 7.95
CA GLY A 126 -20.91 -14.16 8.13
C GLY A 126 -19.68 -13.28 7.92
N PRO A 127 -18.49 -13.88 8.08
CA PRO A 127 -17.22 -13.16 7.98
C PRO A 127 -17.05 -12.37 6.69
N GLY A 128 -17.49 -12.91 5.54
CA GLY A 128 -17.37 -12.23 4.25
C GLY A 128 -18.06 -10.86 4.23
N LEU A 129 -19.35 -10.83 4.60
CA LEU A 129 -20.13 -9.60 4.67
C LEU A 129 -19.57 -8.61 5.73
N ILE A 130 -19.14 -9.14 6.88
CA ILE A 130 -18.57 -8.31 7.97
C ILE A 130 -17.26 -7.63 7.53
N ILE A 131 -16.39 -8.35 6.81
CA ILE A 131 -15.13 -7.78 6.33
C ILE A 131 -15.39 -6.74 5.23
N ALA A 132 -16.27 -7.04 4.26
CA ALA A 132 -16.63 -6.08 3.21
C ALA A 132 -17.12 -4.74 3.77
N ARG A 133 -18.03 -4.79 4.76
CA ARG A 133 -18.50 -3.61 5.48
C ARG A 133 -17.37 -2.85 6.16
N ARG A 134 -16.46 -3.56 6.85
CA ARG A 134 -15.34 -2.91 7.54
C ARG A 134 -14.36 -2.24 6.59
N VAL A 135 -14.10 -2.86 5.44
CA VAL A 135 -13.29 -2.28 4.37
C VAL A 135 -13.94 -0.99 3.87
N MET A 136 -15.26 -0.98 3.64
CA MET A 136 -16.00 0.23 3.27
C MET A 136 -15.95 1.30 4.38
N ASP A 137 -16.14 0.91 5.64
CA ASP A 137 -16.19 1.82 6.78
C ASP A 137 -14.89 2.64 6.92
N PHE A 138 -13.78 2.07 6.48
CA PHE A 138 -12.47 2.70 6.46
C PHE A 138 -12.34 3.81 5.39
N GLY A 139 -13.10 3.73 4.31
CA GLY A 139 -13.03 4.68 3.20
C GLY A 139 -13.74 6.01 3.46
N ASP A 140 -13.17 7.05 2.84
CA ASP A 140 -13.79 8.35 2.61
C ASP A 140 -14.52 8.39 1.26
N GLU A 141 -15.04 9.55 0.86
CA GLU A 141 -15.70 9.72 -0.44
C GLU A 141 -14.84 9.27 -1.62
N HIS A 142 -15.53 8.67 -2.59
CA HIS A 142 -14.98 8.15 -3.84
C HIS A 142 -13.97 7.00 -3.70
N HIS A 143 -13.69 6.52 -2.50
CA HIS A 143 -12.88 5.31 -2.35
C HIS A 143 -13.61 4.06 -2.86
N ILE A 144 -12.85 3.21 -3.56
CA ILE A 144 -13.17 1.80 -3.79
C ILE A 144 -12.09 1.00 -3.08
N LEU A 145 -12.38 0.58 -1.85
CA LEU A 145 -11.43 -0.17 -1.04
C LEU A 145 -11.64 -1.67 -1.18
N LEU A 146 -10.54 -2.43 -1.16
CA LEU A 146 -10.53 -3.88 -1.27
C LEU A 146 -9.75 -4.50 -0.12
N SER A 147 -10.25 -5.60 0.41
CA SER A 147 -9.45 -6.47 1.28
C SER A 147 -8.24 -7.06 0.52
N ASN A 148 -7.14 -7.33 1.23
CA ASN A 148 -5.97 -8.05 0.70
C ASN A 148 -6.34 -9.28 -0.16
N THR A 149 -7.21 -10.15 0.36
CA THR A 149 -7.62 -11.39 -0.32
C THR A 149 -8.19 -11.14 -1.72
N LEU A 150 -9.08 -10.16 -1.87
CA LEU A 150 -9.68 -9.88 -3.18
C LEU A 150 -8.68 -9.17 -4.10
N ALA A 151 -7.85 -8.26 -3.57
CA ALA A 151 -6.83 -7.58 -4.37
C ALA A 151 -5.82 -8.57 -4.98
N GLU A 152 -5.30 -9.50 -4.17
CA GLU A 152 -4.37 -10.55 -4.64
C GLU A 152 -5.02 -11.43 -5.72
N ASN A 153 -6.24 -11.90 -5.50
CA ASN A 153 -6.97 -12.68 -6.50
C ASN A 153 -7.13 -11.92 -7.83
N LEU A 154 -7.40 -10.61 -7.80
CA LEU A 154 -7.54 -9.81 -9.01
C LEU A 154 -6.19 -9.56 -9.70
N HIS A 155 -5.12 -9.33 -8.92
CA HIS A 155 -3.76 -9.18 -9.45
C HIS A 155 -3.28 -10.41 -10.23
N GLU A 156 -3.75 -11.61 -9.86
CA GLU A 156 -3.46 -12.86 -10.58
C GLU A 156 -4.17 -12.96 -11.94
N LEU A 157 -5.28 -12.23 -12.15
CA LEU A 157 -6.06 -12.32 -13.39
C LEU A 157 -5.48 -11.48 -14.53
N SER A 158 -4.92 -10.30 -14.23
CA SER A 158 -4.41 -9.37 -15.26
C SER A 158 -3.51 -8.30 -14.67
N ASP A 159 -2.51 -7.87 -15.46
CA ASP A 159 -1.65 -6.72 -15.17
C ASP A 159 -2.43 -5.40 -15.08
N GLU A 160 -3.59 -5.30 -15.75
CA GLU A 160 -4.45 -4.12 -15.65
C GLU A 160 -4.96 -3.89 -14.22
N TYR A 161 -5.26 -4.98 -13.50
CA TYR A 161 -5.66 -4.90 -12.09
C TYR A 161 -4.50 -4.46 -11.21
N GLN A 162 -3.26 -4.90 -11.50
CA GLN A 162 -2.08 -4.44 -10.77
C GLN A 162 -1.81 -2.94 -10.97
N GLN A 163 -2.20 -2.38 -12.12
CA GLN A 163 -2.05 -0.95 -12.38
C GLN A 163 -3.07 -0.09 -11.63
N MET A 164 -4.32 -0.56 -11.50
CA MET A 164 -5.39 0.24 -10.88
C MET A 164 -5.62 -0.06 -9.38
N ILE A 165 -5.24 -1.24 -8.90
CA ILE A 165 -5.44 -1.67 -7.49
C ILE A 165 -4.11 -1.56 -6.76
N LYS A 166 -3.98 -0.57 -5.88
CA LYS A 166 -2.74 -0.28 -5.15
C LYS A 166 -2.93 -0.42 -3.64
N PRO A 167 -1.92 -0.91 -2.90
CA PRO A 167 -1.98 -0.96 -1.45
C PRO A 167 -2.02 0.46 -0.89
N VAL A 168 -2.77 0.68 0.19
CA VAL A 168 -2.91 2.01 0.81
C VAL A 168 -2.53 1.98 2.27
N HIS A 169 -3.17 1.15 3.10
CA HIS A 169 -2.87 1.16 4.54
C HIS A 169 -3.25 -0.11 5.29
N ASP A 170 -2.65 -0.30 6.47
CA ASP A 170 -3.11 -1.28 7.44
C ASP A 170 -4.38 -0.82 8.14
N PHE A 171 -5.45 -1.60 7.96
CA PHE A 171 -6.67 -1.48 8.72
C PHE A 171 -6.66 -2.39 9.95
N THR A 172 -6.87 -1.82 11.14
CA THR A 172 -7.00 -2.61 12.38
C THR A 172 -8.43 -3.12 12.54
N LEU A 173 -8.60 -4.43 12.42
CA LEU A 173 -9.84 -5.13 12.75
C LEU A 173 -10.04 -5.17 14.27
N LYS A 174 -11.29 -5.42 14.69
CA LYS A 174 -11.60 -5.75 16.09
C LYS A 174 -10.68 -6.89 16.57
N HIS A 175 -10.22 -6.80 17.82
CA HIS A 175 -9.27 -7.71 18.47
C HIS A 175 -7.79 -7.58 18.03
N GLY A 176 -7.41 -6.44 17.45
CA GLY A 176 -6.00 -6.09 17.23
C GLY A 176 -5.34 -6.76 16.02
N LYS A 177 -6.11 -7.46 15.17
CA LYS A 177 -5.61 -8.03 13.92
C LYS A 177 -5.57 -6.94 12.84
N THR A 178 -4.43 -6.72 12.19
CA THR A 178 -4.35 -5.79 11.05
C THR A 178 -4.57 -6.52 9.71
N MET A 179 -5.02 -5.78 8.71
CA MET A 179 -5.19 -6.25 7.34
C MET A 179 -4.81 -5.10 6.41
N LEU A 180 -3.93 -5.35 5.45
CA LEU A 180 -3.63 -4.41 4.38
C LEU A 180 -4.88 -4.21 3.51
N VAL A 181 -5.23 -2.94 3.28
CA VAL A 181 -6.33 -2.52 2.41
C VAL A 181 -5.74 -1.89 1.16
N TYR A 182 -6.41 -2.14 0.03
CA TYR A 182 -6.06 -1.62 -1.27
C TYR A 182 -7.11 -0.63 -1.73
N SER A 183 -6.73 0.36 -2.53
CA SER A 183 -7.67 1.22 -3.25
C SER A 183 -7.59 0.92 -4.74
N ALA A 184 -8.76 0.82 -5.38
CA ALA A 184 -8.88 0.79 -6.83
C ALA A 184 -9.19 2.19 -7.37
N TYR A 185 -8.34 2.71 -8.24
CA TYR A 185 -8.52 4.02 -8.85
C TYR A 185 -7.94 4.10 -10.26
N GLY A 186 -8.42 5.08 -11.02
CA GLY A 186 -8.00 5.30 -12.39
C GLY A 186 -8.71 6.49 -13.01
N LYS A 187 -8.73 6.57 -14.34
CA LYS A 187 -9.37 7.68 -15.03
C LYS A 187 -10.89 7.65 -14.79
N GLY A 188 -11.39 8.62 -14.02
CA GLY A 188 -12.82 8.79 -13.77
C GLY A 188 -13.41 7.80 -12.79
N PHE A 189 -12.61 7.19 -11.92
CA PHE A 189 -13.09 6.41 -10.76
C PHE A 189 -11.99 6.31 -9.69
N GLY A 190 -12.42 5.98 -8.48
CA GLY A 190 -11.62 5.73 -7.31
C GLY A 190 -11.09 6.99 -6.66
N ASN A 191 -10.39 6.77 -5.55
CA ASN A 191 -9.66 7.78 -4.82
C ASN A 191 -8.30 7.17 -4.46
N SER A 192 -7.22 7.83 -4.88
CA SER A 192 -5.83 7.42 -4.60
C SER A 192 -5.33 7.90 -3.25
N GLU A 193 -6.04 8.83 -2.61
CA GLU A 193 -5.65 9.40 -1.33
C GLU A 193 -5.72 8.36 -0.20
N HIS A 194 -5.01 8.65 0.87
CA HIS A 194 -5.07 7.83 2.07
C HIS A 194 -6.38 8.07 2.85
N PRO A 195 -7.11 7.02 3.29
CA PRO A 195 -8.31 7.19 4.09
C PRO A 195 -8.03 7.83 5.46
N SER A 196 -8.88 8.77 5.87
CA SER A 196 -8.75 9.57 7.09
C SER A 196 -8.96 8.78 8.38
N LYS A 197 -9.77 7.71 8.35
CA LYS A 197 -10.35 7.07 9.55
C LYS A 197 -9.48 6.08 10.31
N GLY A 198 -8.28 5.74 9.83
CA GLY A 198 -7.50 4.66 10.45
C GLY A 198 -6.02 4.76 10.24
N ALA A 199 -5.49 5.98 10.37
CA ALA A 199 -4.06 6.18 10.53
C ALA A 199 -3.58 5.46 11.81
N ALA A 200 -3.13 4.22 11.66
CA ALA A 200 -2.22 3.61 12.61
C ALA A 200 -0.88 4.37 12.54
N GLN A 201 -0.80 5.59 13.08
CA GLN A 201 0.39 6.46 13.04
C GLN A 201 1.57 5.94 13.88
N ARG A 202 1.45 4.76 14.49
CA ARG A 202 2.51 4.25 15.35
C ARG A 202 3.53 3.52 14.49
N SER A 203 4.64 4.20 14.22
CA SER A 203 5.86 3.60 13.67
C SER A 203 6.15 2.27 14.38
N LYS A 204 6.36 1.22 13.59
CA LYS A 204 6.77 -0.10 14.09
C LYS A 204 8.29 -0.23 14.18
N MET A 205 9.01 0.81 13.75
CA MET A 205 10.47 0.78 13.63
C MET A 205 11.14 0.45 14.97
N GLY A 206 10.69 1.03 16.09
CA GLY A 206 11.26 0.77 17.41
C GLY A 206 11.19 -0.70 17.83
N GLU A 207 10.04 -1.34 17.65
CA GLU A 207 9.81 -2.76 18.00
C GLU A 207 10.62 -3.69 17.08
N GLU A 208 10.65 -3.39 15.77
CA GLU A 208 11.41 -4.17 14.78
C GLU A 208 12.93 -4.03 14.97
N ILE A 209 13.45 -2.86 15.35
CA ILE A 209 14.88 -2.68 15.67
C ILE A 209 15.30 -3.60 16.82
N ILE A 210 14.50 -3.70 17.88
CA ILE A 210 14.81 -4.55 19.04
C ILE A 210 14.86 -6.02 18.63
N LYS A 211 13.91 -6.46 17.80
CA LYS A 211 13.84 -7.82 17.27
C LYS A 211 15.01 -8.12 16.34
N ARG A 212 15.31 -7.24 15.38
CA ARG A 212 16.38 -7.43 14.38
C ARG A 212 17.77 -7.49 14.97
N ASN A 213 18.05 -6.67 16.00
CA ASN A 213 19.34 -6.72 16.69
C ASN A 213 19.69 -8.12 17.26
N LYS A 214 18.69 -8.99 17.46
CA LYS A 214 18.89 -10.36 17.97
C LYS A 214 18.82 -11.44 16.89
N THR A 215 18.27 -11.13 15.71
CA THR A 215 17.86 -12.12 14.71
C THR A 215 18.53 -11.92 13.35
N THR A 216 18.97 -10.71 13.03
CA THR A 216 19.42 -10.33 11.70
C THR A 216 20.81 -9.72 11.73
N LEU A 217 21.66 -10.16 10.81
CA LEU A 217 22.92 -9.52 10.45
C LEU A 217 22.83 -9.06 8.99
N TYR A 218 23.30 -7.85 8.69
CA TYR A 218 23.53 -7.40 7.32
C TYR A 218 25.03 -7.51 6.98
N PRO A 219 25.47 -8.55 6.22
CA PRO A 219 26.87 -8.66 5.81
C PRO A 219 27.31 -7.59 4.81
N PHE A 220 26.37 -7.07 4.03
CA PHE A 220 26.64 -6.10 2.99
C PHE A 220 25.39 -5.30 2.68
N VAL A 221 25.55 -3.99 2.56
CA VAL A 221 24.55 -3.08 2.00
C VAL A 221 25.22 -2.29 0.88
N GLU A 222 24.52 -2.12 -0.23
CA GLU A 222 24.91 -1.23 -1.32
C GLU A 222 23.79 -0.25 -1.60
N VAL A 223 24.14 1.02 -1.71
CA VAL A 223 23.24 2.09 -2.16
C VAL A 223 23.78 2.61 -3.47
N GLU A 224 23.01 2.45 -4.54
CA GLU A 224 23.25 3.06 -5.84
C GLU A 224 22.28 4.24 -6.01
N ILE A 225 22.84 5.43 -6.31
CA ILE A 225 22.12 6.69 -6.53
C ILE A 225 22.36 7.08 -7.99
N SER A 226 21.31 7.25 -8.79
CA SER A 226 21.44 7.61 -10.21
C SER A 226 20.57 8.83 -10.55
N ILE A 227 21.18 9.91 -11.01
CA ILE A 227 20.44 11.10 -11.47
C ILE A 227 19.77 10.78 -12.81
N LYS A 228 18.45 10.60 -12.82
CA LYS A 228 17.66 10.28 -14.03
C LYS A 228 17.31 11.50 -14.86
N ASP A 229 16.95 12.60 -14.21
CA ASP A 229 16.59 13.87 -14.86
C ASP A 229 17.07 15.04 -13.99
N SER A 230 18.18 15.66 -14.41
CA SER A 230 18.78 16.76 -13.66
C SER A 230 17.91 18.02 -13.63
N ALA A 231 17.02 18.22 -14.60
CA ALA A 231 16.14 19.39 -14.63
C ALA A 231 14.97 19.27 -13.63
N LYS A 232 14.55 18.04 -13.36
CA LYS A 232 13.50 17.73 -12.36
C LYS A 232 14.05 17.28 -11.01
N SER A 233 15.38 17.23 -10.86
CA SER A 233 16.05 16.60 -9.73
C SER A 233 15.59 15.15 -9.48
N LEU A 234 15.16 14.43 -10.51
CA LEU A 234 14.65 13.07 -10.36
C LEU A 234 15.81 12.10 -10.16
N VAL A 235 15.79 11.39 -9.03
CA VAL A 235 16.82 10.42 -8.63
C VAL A 235 16.21 9.03 -8.55
N HIS A 236 16.95 8.05 -9.06
CA HIS A 236 16.68 6.64 -8.86
C HIS A 236 17.58 6.09 -7.77
N TYR A 237 16.96 5.44 -6.80
CA TYR A 237 17.64 4.71 -5.75
C TYR A 237 17.50 3.23 -5.99
N LYS A 238 18.60 2.51 -5.82
CA LYS A 238 18.64 1.05 -5.74
C LYS A 238 19.46 0.64 -4.53
N ARG A 239 18.83 -0.07 -3.61
CA ARG A 239 19.40 -0.48 -2.31
C ARG A 239 19.43 -1.99 -2.24
N THR A 240 20.63 -2.57 -2.27
CA THR A 240 20.86 -4.01 -2.15
C THR A 240 21.23 -4.34 -0.71
N TYR A 241 20.57 -5.34 -0.13
CA TYR A 241 20.82 -5.78 1.24
C TYR A 241 21.09 -7.27 1.26
N GLN A 242 22.34 -7.66 1.53
CA GLN A 242 22.60 -9.04 1.95
C GLN A 242 22.12 -9.21 3.38
N ILE A 243 21.44 -10.30 3.64
CA ILE A 243 20.79 -10.57 4.92
C ILE A 243 21.12 -11.97 5.38
N ARG A 244 21.46 -12.11 6.67
CA ARG A 244 21.71 -13.41 7.30
C ARG A 244 20.89 -13.53 8.58
N ASN A 245 20.16 -14.63 8.72
CA ASN A 245 19.48 -14.97 9.96
C ASN A 245 20.48 -15.62 10.93
N ILE A 246 20.62 -15.03 12.12
CA ILE A 246 21.51 -15.50 13.20
C ILE A 246 20.74 -16.14 14.36
N SER A 247 19.41 -16.23 14.26
CA SER A 247 18.52 -16.87 15.23
C SER A 247 17.93 -18.17 14.71
N ASP A 248 17.29 -18.95 15.60
CA ASP A 248 16.58 -20.18 15.21
C ASP A 248 15.20 -19.92 14.61
N GLU A 249 14.65 -18.72 14.78
CA GLU A 249 13.35 -18.32 14.22
C GLU A 249 13.51 -17.86 12.77
N PRO A 250 12.76 -18.40 11.81
CA PRO A 250 12.81 -17.94 10.42
C PRO A 250 12.39 -16.47 10.26
N ILE A 251 13.06 -15.73 9.37
CA ILE A 251 12.68 -14.36 9.04
C ILE A 251 11.74 -14.38 7.84
N TYR A 252 10.48 -14.03 8.06
CA TYR A 252 9.44 -14.03 7.02
C TYR A 252 9.28 -12.70 6.29
N ASN A 253 9.73 -11.60 6.89
CA ASN A 253 9.43 -10.27 6.39
C ASN A 253 10.52 -9.26 6.72
N VAL A 254 10.43 -8.11 6.06
CA VAL A 254 11.35 -7.00 6.24
C VAL A 254 10.59 -5.67 6.15
N LEU A 255 10.55 -4.94 7.26
CA LEU A 255 10.24 -3.51 7.36
C LEU A 255 11.30 -2.65 6.66
N HIS A 256 10.83 -1.67 5.90
CA HIS A 256 11.57 -0.64 5.19
C HIS A 256 11.15 0.75 5.67
N GLY A 257 12.06 1.71 5.52
CA GLY A 257 11.80 3.13 5.76
C GLY A 257 12.32 3.96 4.59
N ILE A 258 11.52 4.92 4.12
CA ILE A 258 11.90 5.93 3.13
C ILE A 258 11.47 7.29 3.68
N ALA A 259 12.39 8.23 3.75
CA ALA A 259 12.10 9.65 4.01
C ALA A 259 12.39 10.44 2.73
N THR A 260 11.63 11.50 2.50
CA THR A 260 11.72 12.34 1.29
C THR A 260 11.69 13.82 1.68
N ASP A 261 12.36 14.67 0.89
CA ASP A 261 12.31 16.13 1.05
C ASP A 261 11.13 16.77 0.31
N VAL A 262 10.45 16.00 -0.53
CA VAL A 262 9.24 16.38 -1.25
C VAL A 262 8.04 15.64 -0.71
N GLU A 263 6.87 16.29 -0.76
CA GLU A 263 5.61 15.66 -0.39
C GLU A 263 5.26 14.54 -1.39
N LYS A 264 5.08 13.34 -0.84
CA LYS A 264 4.53 12.16 -1.52
C LYS A 264 3.36 11.66 -0.69
N HIS A 265 2.14 11.96 -1.10
CA HIS A 265 0.96 11.62 -0.29
C HIS A 265 0.68 10.12 -0.25
N SER A 266 1.24 9.34 -1.19
CA SER A 266 1.20 7.88 -1.14
C SER A 266 2.57 7.25 -1.42
N ILE A 267 2.84 6.10 -0.80
CA ILE A 267 3.96 5.22 -1.17
C ILE A 267 3.94 4.85 -2.66
N ASN A 268 2.75 4.80 -3.26
CA ASN A 268 2.60 4.48 -4.68
C ASN A 268 3.21 5.54 -5.61
N ASP A 269 3.40 6.77 -5.11
CA ASP A 269 4.04 7.87 -5.86
C ASP A 269 5.56 7.68 -6.02
N LEU A 270 6.16 6.78 -5.23
CA LEU A 270 7.59 6.47 -5.25
C LEU A 270 7.96 5.33 -6.21
N ASN A 271 6.96 4.67 -6.82
CA ASN A 271 7.16 3.49 -7.67
C ASN A 271 8.04 2.40 -7.02
N VAL A 272 7.85 2.17 -5.72
CA VAL A 272 8.67 1.23 -4.95
C VAL A 272 8.57 -0.18 -5.54
N LYS A 273 9.72 -0.79 -5.78
CA LYS A 273 9.84 -2.21 -6.14
C LYS A 273 10.79 -2.88 -5.17
N VAL A 274 10.41 -4.06 -4.69
CA VAL A 274 11.28 -4.88 -3.85
C VAL A 274 11.31 -6.29 -4.42
N TYR A 275 12.49 -6.88 -4.59
CA TYR A 275 12.64 -8.20 -5.17
C TYR A 275 13.75 -9.00 -4.49
N ASP A 276 13.62 -10.32 -4.53
CA ASP A 276 14.59 -11.26 -3.95
C ASP A 276 15.76 -11.57 -4.89
N GLU A 277 16.68 -12.42 -4.44
CA GLU A 277 17.85 -12.86 -5.18
C GLU A 277 17.54 -13.55 -6.52
N ASN A 278 16.30 -14.02 -6.73
CA ASN A 278 15.84 -14.64 -7.96
C ASN A 278 15.02 -13.68 -8.84
N ASN A 279 15.10 -12.37 -8.57
CA ASN A 279 14.34 -11.32 -9.27
C ASN A 279 12.81 -11.51 -9.17
N ARG A 280 12.33 -12.14 -8.08
CA ARG A 280 10.90 -12.27 -7.81
C ARG A 280 10.47 -11.15 -6.88
N ASN A 281 9.37 -10.48 -7.21
CA ASN A 281 8.80 -9.41 -6.40
C ASN A 281 8.50 -9.89 -4.98
N LEU A 282 8.73 -9.02 -4.00
CA LEU A 282 8.31 -9.20 -2.61
C LEU A 282 7.04 -8.41 -2.36
N THR A 283 5.97 -9.09 -1.94
CA THR A 283 4.67 -8.46 -1.71
C THR A 283 4.71 -7.54 -0.50
N ILE A 284 4.21 -6.30 -0.65
CA ILE A 284 3.93 -5.41 0.48
C ILE A 284 2.79 -6.04 1.28
N SER A 285 3.06 -6.38 2.54
CA SER A 285 2.08 -7.01 3.46
C SER A 285 1.54 -6.06 4.51
N SER A 286 2.19 -4.91 4.67
CA SER A 286 1.78 -3.91 5.65
C SER A 286 2.31 -2.54 5.26
N ILE A 287 1.49 -1.52 5.43
CA ILE A 287 1.88 -0.11 5.36
C ILE A 287 1.53 0.48 6.72
N ASN A 288 2.55 0.89 7.47
CA ASN A 288 2.43 1.37 8.84
C ASN A 288 2.48 2.89 8.92
N VAL A 289 3.26 3.53 8.06
CA VAL A 289 3.35 4.99 7.96
C VAL A 289 3.31 5.34 6.48
N ASP A 290 2.37 6.19 6.08
CA ASP A 290 2.24 6.74 4.72
C ASP A 290 2.03 8.25 4.80
N GLU A 291 2.92 8.94 5.51
CA GLU A 291 2.86 10.40 5.68
C GLU A 291 3.63 11.11 4.55
N PRO A 292 3.32 12.38 4.22
CA PRO A 292 3.88 13.05 3.03
C PRO A 292 5.40 12.92 2.87
N PHE A 293 6.16 12.99 3.96
CA PHE A 293 7.63 12.94 3.95
C PHE A 293 8.22 11.62 4.47
N GLN A 294 7.38 10.69 4.94
CA GLN A 294 7.85 9.46 5.60
C GLN A 294 6.99 8.25 5.25
N LYS A 295 7.66 7.18 4.83
CA LYS A 295 7.04 5.88 4.51
C LYS A 295 7.65 4.79 5.37
N GLU A 296 6.80 3.97 5.98
CA GLU A 296 7.17 2.72 6.63
C GLU A 296 6.25 1.59 6.17
N PHE A 297 6.84 0.55 5.59
CA PHE A 297 6.09 -0.57 5.02
C PHE A 297 6.89 -1.86 5.14
N THR A 298 6.20 -2.99 5.16
CA THR A 298 6.80 -4.32 5.32
C THR A 298 6.56 -5.17 4.09
N THR A 299 7.60 -5.81 3.57
CA THR A 299 7.48 -6.80 2.50
C THR A 299 7.68 -8.22 3.03
N LEU A 300 6.99 -9.20 2.44
CA LEU A 300 7.18 -10.62 2.72
C LEU A 300 8.27 -11.20 1.83
N PHE A 301 9.12 -12.04 2.40
CA PHE A 301 9.99 -12.88 1.59
C PHE A 301 9.18 -14.00 0.95
N ASN A 302 9.43 -14.27 -0.34
CA ASN A 302 8.83 -15.40 -1.06
C ASN A 302 9.17 -16.75 -0.40
N GLN A 303 10.32 -16.83 0.24
CA GLN A 303 10.76 -17.94 1.09
C GLN A 303 11.40 -17.36 2.34
N PRO A 304 11.05 -17.85 3.54
CA PRO A 304 11.65 -17.34 4.76
C PRO A 304 13.17 -17.51 4.76
N ILE A 305 13.88 -16.62 5.44
CA ILE A 305 15.34 -16.74 5.60
C ILE A 305 15.62 -17.62 6.82
N LEU A 306 16.20 -18.79 6.54
CA LEU A 306 16.55 -19.76 7.56
C LEU A 306 17.92 -19.45 8.18
N LYS A 307 18.16 -20.00 9.36
CA LYS A 307 19.40 -19.78 10.11
C LYS A 307 20.62 -20.16 9.28
N ASN A 308 21.62 -19.27 9.23
CA ASN A 308 22.90 -19.48 8.55
C ASN A 308 22.81 -19.76 7.05
N GLU A 309 21.71 -19.40 6.39
CA GLU A 309 21.72 -19.33 4.93
C GLU A 309 22.67 -18.22 4.47
N ASP A 310 23.56 -18.60 3.56
CA ASP A 310 24.45 -17.67 2.87
C ASP A 310 23.82 -17.21 1.55
N SER A 311 24.25 -16.06 1.04
CA SER A 311 23.84 -15.52 -0.27
C SER A 311 22.39 -15.02 -0.40
N ARG A 312 21.61 -14.94 0.68
CA ARG A 312 20.29 -14.29 0.64
C ARG A 312 20.44 -12.77 0.54
N TYR A 313 19.71 -12.15 -0.38
CA TYR A 313 19.64 -10.70 -0.47
C TYR A 313 18.30 -10.25 -1.03
N TYR A 314 17.96 -8.99 -0.78
CA TYR A 314 16.86 -8.32 -1.46
C TYR A 314 17.31 -6.97 -1.97
N ILE A 315 16.64 -6.50 -3.01
CA ILE A 315 16.88 -5.19 -3.60
C ILE A 315 15.59 -4.38 -3.48
N MET A 316 15.73 -3.13 -3.06
CA MET A 316 14.65 -2.13 -3.06
C MET A 316 15.01 -1.00 -4.03
N GLU A 317 14.10 -0.68 -4.91
CA GLU A 317 14.20 0.39 -5.90
C GLU A 317 13.05 1.38 -5.75
N TYR A 318 13.33 2.68 -5.92
CA TYR A 318 12.32 3.73 -5.94
C TYR A 318 12.85 4.97 -6.66
N ASP A 319 11.92 5.82 -7.10
CA ASP A 319 12.21 7.09 -7.76
C ASP A 319 11.62 8.24 -6.94
N VAL A 320 12.40 9.30 -6.75
CA VAL A 320 11.96 10.52 -6.04
C VAL A 320 12.75 11.74 -6.48
N GLU A 321 12.11 12.90 -6.46
CA GLU A 321 12.74 14.19 -6.70
C GLU A 321 13.50 14.66 -5.46
N GLU A 322 14.77 15.05 -5.63
CA GLU A 322 15.67 15.50 -4.56
C GLU A 322 16.11 16.96 -4.83
N PRO A 323 15.25 17.96 -4.61
CA PRO A 323 15.56 19.36 -4.90
C PRO A 323 16.72 19.90 -4.06
N ASP A 324 16.88 19.40 -2.83
CA ASP A 324 17.95 19.77 -1.89
C ASP A 324 19.26 18.98 -2.14
N ARG A 325 19.25 18.07 -3.12
CA ARG A 325 20.42 17.35 -3.65
C ARG A 325 21.24 16.63 -2.60
N TYR A 326 20.56 15.87 -1.75
CA TYR A 326 21.23 14.98 -0.82
C TYR A 326 20.49 13.67 -0.62
N PHE A 327 21.22 12.71 -0.06
CA PHE A 327 20.69 11.42 0.38
C PHE A 327 21.23 11.12 1.76
N GLU A 328 20.38 10.63 2.67
CA GLU A 328 20.79 10.17 3.99
C GLU A 328 20.42 8.70 4.25
N ASN A 329 21.33 7.98 4.91
CA ASN A 329 21.09 6.61 5.36
C ASN A 329 21.54 6.43 6.80
N ALA A 330 20.56 6.28 7.71
CA ALA A 330 20.78 5.91 9.09
C ALA A 330 20.79 4.38 9.27
N PHE A 331 21.81 3.85 9.96
CA PHE A 331 21.92 2.43 10.28
C PHE A 331 21.21 2.10 11.59
N LEU A 332 20.08 1.40 11.49
CA LEU A 332 19.27 1.05 12.66
C LEU A 332 19.76 -0.20 13.41
N ILE A 333 20.59 -1.01 12.75
CA ILE A 333 21.34 -2.14 13.31
C ILE A 333 22.75 -2.18 12.72
N ASN A 334 23.65 -2.98 13.29
CA ASN A 334 25.02 -3.11 12.79
C ASN A 334 25.05 -3.70 11.36
N CYS A 335 25.97 -3.21 10.54
CA CYS A 335 26.24 -3.72 9.20
C CYS A 335 27.74 -3.95 9.04
N LYS A 336 28.13 -5.08 8.42
CA LYS A 336 29.57 -5.37 8.23
C LYS A 336 30.21 -4.47 7.19
N LYS A 337 29.49 -4.14 6.12
CA LYS A 337 30.03 -3.38 4.99
C LYS A 337 28.96 -2.55 4.30
N ILE A 338 29.26 -1.30 4.03
CA ILE A 338 28.46 -0.42 3.18
C ILE A 338 29.27 -0.01 1.96
N VAL A 339 28.61 0.00 0.81
CA VAL A 339 29.08 0.67 -0.40
C VAL A 339 28.04 1.70 -0.81
N ILE A 340 28.48 2.92 -1.07
CA ILE A 340 27.64 3.97 -1.63
C ILE A 340 28.25 4.33 -2.99
N LYS A 341 27.44 4.23 -4.03
CA LYS A 341 27.80 4.53 -5.41
C LYS A 341 26.83 5.58 -5.93
N MET A 342 27.35 6.61 -6.56
CA MET A 342 26.54 7.63 -7.21
C MET A 342 26.98 7.81 -8.66
N GLU A 343 26.00 7.79 -9.57
CA GLU A 343 26.15 8.12 -10.99
C GLU A 343 25.53 9.50 -11.24
N TYR A 344 26.34 10.44 -11.74
CA TYR A 344 25.95 11.84 -11.92
C TYR A 344 26.57 12.44 -13.20
N PRO A 345 25.94 13.44 -13.84
CA PRO A 345 26.48 14.09 -15.03
C PRO A 345 27.79 14.82 -14.75
N ALA A 346 28.81 14.59 -15.60
CA ALA A 346 30.17 15.06 -15.37
C ALA A 346 30.33 16.59 -15.39
N HIS A 347 29.49 17.30 -16.15
CA HIS A 347 29.66 18.74 -16.42
C HIS A 347 28.65 19.65 -15.73
N SER A 348 27.67 19.10 -15.00
CA SER A 348 26.55 19.86 -14.44
C SER A 348 26.44 19.82 -12.92
N PHE A 349 27.32 19.07 -12.24
CA PHE A 349 27.29 18.87 -10.79
C PHE A 349 28.67 19.04 -10.19
N SER A 350 28.70 19.52 -8.94
CA SER A 350 29.87 19.38 -8.08
C SER A 350 30.21 17.91 -7.89
N GLU A 351 31.49 17.62 -7.61
CA GLU A 351 31.86 16.28 -7.14
C GLU A 351 31.07 15.98 -5.84
N PRO A 352 30.28 14.90 -5.80
CA PRO A 352 29.48 14.58 -4.63
C PRO A 352 30.37 14.32 -3.41
N ILE A 353 29.91 14.74 -2.22
CA ILE A 353 30.67 14.68 -0.98
C ILE A 353 29.96 13.77 0.02
N LEU A 354 30.72 12.85 0.62
CA LEU A 354 30.24 12.01 1.72
C LEU A 354 30.50 12.70 3.08
N TYR A 355 29.47 12.74 3.92
CA TYR A 355 29.51 13.20 5.29
C TYR A 355 29.07 12.10 6.25
N GLU A 356 29.58 12.19 7.49
CA GLU A 356 29.07 11.45 8.64
C GLU A 356 28.24 12.43 9.49
N VAL A 357 27.00 12.04 9.81
CA VAL A 357 26.04 12.88 10.53
C VAL A 357 25.77 12.26 11.90
N ASN A 358 25.88 13.07 12.95
CA ASN A 358 25.42 12.70 14.27
C ASN A 358 23.92 12.98 14.38
N GLN A 359 23.11 11.95 14.58
CA GLN A 359 21.64 12.07 14.67
C GLN A 359 21.15 12.81 15.92
N GLU A 360 21.94 12.86 17.00
CA GLU A 360 21.55 13.55 18.24
C GLU A 360 21.89 15.04 18.22
N THR A 361 23.01 15.41 17.59
CA THR A 361 23.49 16.80 17.56
C THR A 361 23.27 17.49 16.22
N GLU A 362 22.83 16.75 15.19
CA GLU A 362 22.75 17.16 13.79
C GLU A 362 24.09 17.64 13.21
N GLU A 363 25.20 17.39 13.90
CA GLU A 363 26.51 17.81 13.46
C GLU A 363 26.94 16.99 12.23
N LYS A 364 27.24 17.71 11.14
CA LYS A 364 27.68 17.15 9.88
C LYS A 364 29.20 17.31 9.73
N LYS A 365 29.95 16.20 9.71
CA LYS A 365 31.41 16.18 9.47
C LYS A 365 31.72 15.53 8.12
N LYS A 366 32.58 16.15 7.31
CA LYS A 366 33.05 15.55 6.05
C LYS A 366 33.77 14.22 6.35
N SER A 367 33.40 13.16 5.63
CA SER A 367 33.98 11.83 5.86
C SER A 367 35.44 11.79 5.42
N GLU A 368 36.25 11.00 6.13
CA GLU A 368 37.65 10.76 5.81
C GLU A 368 37.82 9.64 4.76
N ILE A 369 36.72 8.97 4.39
CA ILE A 369 36.70 7.92 3.37
C ILE A 369 36.98 8.54 2.00
N LYS A 370 38.10 8.14 1.39
CA LYS A 370 38.45 8.59 0.04
C LYS A 370 37.57 7.89 -1.00
N PRO A 371 36.88 8.62 -1.88
CA PRO A 371 36.14 8.01 -2.98
C PRO A 371 37.08 7.40 -4.01
N ALA A 372 36.60 6.35 -4.69
CA ALA A 372 37.09 5.97 -6.01
C ALA A 372 36.19 6.61 -7.07
N ILE A 373 36.77 7.35 -8.01
CA ILE A 373 36.05 8.02 -9.09
C ILE A 373 36.40 7.35 -10.41
N ARG A 374 35.39 7.09 -11.25
CA ARG A 374 35.55 6.64 -12.63
C ARG A 374 34.77 7.58 -13.54
N GLU A 375 35.47 8.16 -14.50
CA GLU A 375 34.87 8.97 -15.55
C GLU A 375 34.38 8.06 -16.69
N ASN A 376 33.17 8.31 -17.18
CA ASN A 376 32.53 7.53 -18.23
C ASN A 376 31.81 8.46 -19.21
N GLY A 377 32.59 9.15 -20.05
CA GLY A 377 32.08 10.11 -21.03
C GLY A 377 31.32 11.25 -20.35
N ASP A 378 30.02 11.31 -20.58
CA ASP A 378 29.13 12.37 -20.04
C ASP A 378 28.73 12.13 -18.57
N THR A 379 29.06 10.97 -18.00
CA THR A 379 28.71 10.57 -16.63
C THR A 379 29.94 10.24 -15.81
N ASN A 380 29.89 10.56 -14.52
CA ASN A 380 30.89 10.16 -13.54
C ASN A 380 30.26 9.18 -12.54
N VAL A 381 31.05 8.21 -12.12
CA VAL A 381 30.68 7.27 -11.04
C VAL A 381 31.64 7.47 -9.88
N ILE A 382 31.09 7.90 -8.75
CA ILE A 382 31.83 8.03 -7.48
C ILE A 382 31.42 6.90 -6.53
N ARG A 383 32.39 6.34 -5.81
CA ARG A 383 32.18 5.19 -4.93
C ARG A 383 32.91 5.32 -3.59
N TRP A 384 32.19 5.15 -2.50
CA TRP A 384 32.73 5.00 -1.15
C TRP A 384 32.48 3.60 -0.60
N ALA A 385 33.36 3.14 0.27
CA ALA A 385 33.18 1.89 1.00
C ALA A 385 33.68 2.04 2.45
N LYS A 386 32.92 1.50 3.39
CA LYS A 386 33.30 1.41 4.82
C LYS A 386 33.00 0.00 5.32
N GLU A 387 33.86 -0.49 6.20
CA GLU A 387 33.64 -1.73 6.96
C GLU A 387 33.20 -1.36 8.39
N ASP A 388 32.59 -2.32 9.10
CA ASP A 388 32.24 -2.25 10.53
C ASP A 388 31.38 -1.04 10.92
N ILE A 389 30.16 -1.00 10.38
CA ILE A 389 29.19 0.06 10.62
C ILE A 389 28.38 -0.27 11.87
N THR A 390 28.45 0.62 12.85
CA THR A 390 27.71 0.48 14.11
C THR A 390 26.34 1.11 13.99
N LYS A 391 25.35 0.53 14.69
CA LYS A 391 24.03 1.12 14.90
C LYS A 391 24.16 2.59 15.31
N GLY A 392 23.34 3.44 14.70
CA GLY A 392 23.27 4.89 14.95
C GLY A 392 24.16 5.73 14.04
N GLN A 393 25.08 5.12 13.28
CA GLN A 393 25.84 5.87 12.27
C GLN A 393 24.92 6.27 11.11
N THR A 394 25.05 7.52 10.67
CA THR A 394 24.38 8.05 9.49
C THR A 394 25.40 8.57 8.49
N PHE A 395 25.20 8.23 7.22
CA PHE A 395 25.95 8.79 6.11
C PHE A 395 25.05 9.67 5.26
N ARG A 396 25.57 10.84 4.87
CA ARG A 396 24.92 11.78 3.97
C ARG A 396 25.77 11.98 2.72
N VAL A 397 25.18 11.86 1.54
CA VAL A 397 25.81 12.26 0.27
C VAL A 397 25.15 13.56 -0.19
N GLU A 398 25.93 14.57 -0.55
CA GLU A 398 25.44 15.84 -1.14
C GLU A 398 26.08 16.06 -2.51
N TRP A 399 25.35 16.59 -3.50
CA TRP A 399 25.84 16.76 -4.88
C TRP A 399 25.51 18.08 -5.59
#